data_AF-A0A401P2N7-F1
#
_entry.id   AF-A0A401P2N7-F1
#
_cell.length_a   1.000
_cell.length_b   1.000
_cell.length_c   1.000
_cell.angle_alpha   90.00
_cell.angle_beta   90.00
_cell.angle_gamma   90.00
#
_symmetry.space_group_name_H-M   'P 1'
#
loop_
_entity.id
_entity.type
_entity.pdbx_description
1 polymer ?
#
loop_
_entity_poly.entity_id
_entity_poly.type
_entity_poly.pdbx_seq_one_letter_code
_entity_poly.pdbx_strand_id
1 'polypeptide(L)'
;MDLCIIQSTVQFLNFELESIELLDDCYTAPPLQNLGFGSSFTFTVWLKPDLKDVMTVIEKAINGQTIFKLTISETGSMFYYRTSFGLEPPAIVNTRGKIHSNKWTHLAIQVKKNYV
;
A
#
# COMPACT_ATOMS: atom_id res chain seq x y z
N MET A 1 15.87 1.56 -0.15
CA MET A 1 14.84 1.87 0.86
C MET A 1 13.55 2.01 0.07
N ASP A 2 12.89 0.88 -0.17
CA ASP A 2 12.16 0.73 -1.44
C ASP A 2 10.65 0.71 -1.17
N LEU A 3 9.94 1.66 -1.78
CA LEU A 3 8.50 1.67 -1.90
C LEU A 3 8.19 1.09 -3.28
N CYS A 4 7.53 -0.05 -3.34
CA CYS A 4 7.20 -0.72 -4.60
C CYS A 4 5.69 -0.58 -4.87
N ILE A 5 5.34 0.09 -5.97
CA ILE A 5 3.98 0.23 -6.49
C ILE A 5 3.84 -0.68 -7.70
N ILE A 6 3.02 -1.73 -7.60
CA ILE A 6 2.82 -2.70 -8.69
C ILE A 6 1.54 -2.33 -9.46
N GLN A 7 1.68 -2.36 -10.78
CA GLN A 7 0.79 -1.88 -11.82
C GLN A 7 -0.72 -2.13 -11.60
N SER A 8 -1.47 -1.04 -11.49
CA SER A 8 -2.74 -0.73 -12.19
C SER A 8 -2.69 0.78 -12.44
N THR A 9 -3.54 1.39 -13.25
CA THR A 9 -3.51 2.86 -13.37
C THR A 9 -3.81 3.46 -12.00
N VAL A 10 -2.76 3.96 -11.34
CA VAL A 10 -2.76 4.41 -9.96
C VAL A 10 -2.43 5.89 -9.97
N GLN A 11 -3.36 6.71 -9.48
CA GLN A 11 -3.13 8.14 -9.31
C GLN A 11 -3.11 8.44 -7.80
N PHE A 12 -1.96 8.90 -7.32
CA PHE A 12 -1.78 9.34 -5.94
C PHE A 12 -2.08 10.84 -5.82
N LEU A 13 -2.80 11.21 -4.78
CA LEU A 13 -3.14 12.61 -4.49
C LEU A 13 -2.08 13.33 -3.64
N ASN A 14 -1.09 12.64 -3.06
CA ASN A 14 -0.15 13.21 -2.08
C ASN A 14 1.29 12.67 -2.15
N PHE A 15 1.70 12.01 -3.24
CA PHE A 15 3.08 11.56 -3.43
C PHE A 15 3.68 12.25 -4.64
N GLU A 16 4.63 13.16 -4.41
CA GLU A 16 5.48 13.72 -5.44
C GLU A 16 6.46 12.62 -5.87
N LEU A 17 6.04 11.83 -6.86
CA LEU A 17 6.82 10.73 -7.42
C LEU A 17 7.86 11.31 -8.39
N GLU A 18 8.96 11.81 -7.85
CA GLU A 18 10.13 12.17 -8.65
C GLU A 18 10.97 10.92 -8.89
N SER A 19 11.08 10.50 -10.14
CA SER A 19 11.86 9.35 -10.64
C SER A 19 11.28 7.97 -10.32
N ILE A 20 11.01 7.24 -11.40
CA ILE A 20 10.50 5.87 -11.45
C ILE A 20 11.62 5.05 -12.08
N GLU A 21 12.18 4.09 -11.34
CA GLU A 21 13.01 3.04 -11.93
C GLU A 21 12.21 1.73 -11.96
N LEU A 22 12.13 1.13 -13.15
CA LEU A 22 11.43 -0.12 -13.43
C LEU A 22 12.35 -1.29 -13.08
N LEU A 23 12.02 -2.01 -12.01
CA LEU A 23 12.53 -3.36 -11.77
C LEU A 23 11.30 -4.26 -11.61
N ASP A 24 11.14 -5.23 -12.50
CA ASP A 24 10.06 -6.24 -12.49
C ASP A 24 8.63 -5.69 -12.26
N ASP A 25 8.10 -4.92 -13.23
CA ASP A 25 6.73 -4.37 -13.25
C ASP A 25 6.34 -3.47 -12.06
N CYS A 26 7.32 -3.00 -11.29
CA CYS A 26 7.13 -2.16 -10.13
C CYS A 26 7.75 -0.77 -10.29
N TYR A 27 7.01 0.26 -9.85
CA TYR A 27 7.48 1.63 -9.72
C TYR A 27 8.10 1.81 -8.33
N THR A 28 9.38 2.17 -8.28
CA THR A 28 10.05 2.54 -7.04
C THR A 28 9.94 4.04 -6.78
N ALA A 29 9.65 4.44 -5.53
CA ALA A 29 9.72 5.85 -5.13
C ALA A 29 11.05 6.15 -4.41
N PRO A 30 11.63 7.35 -4.60
CA PRO A 30 12.85 7.75 -3.92
C PRO A 30 12.69 7.78 -2.39
N PRO A 31 13.79 7.62 -1.64
CA PRO A 31 13.80 7.60 -0.19
C PRO A 31 13.54 9.00 0.41
N LEU A 32 12.30 9.48 0.37
CA LEU A 32 11.94 10.82 0.87
C LEU A 32 10.96 10.82 2.05
N GLN A 33 10.39 9.68 2.44
CA GLN A 33 9.37 9.65 3.48
C GLN A 33 9.74 8.75 4.66
N ASN A 34 9.69 9.33 5.87
CA ASN A 34 9.91 8.65 7.15
C ASN A 34 8.69 7.76 7.52
N LEU A 35 8.32 6.86 6.61
CA LEU A 35 7.25 5.87 6.76
C LEU A 35 7.79 4.62 7.45
N GLY A 36 8.18 4.79 8.71
CA GLY A 36 8.69 3.74 9.58
C GLY A 36 7.61 3.13 10.49
N PHE A 37 8.04 2.23 11.36
CA PHE A 37 7.19 1.63 12.40
C PHE A 37 6.51 2.70 13.26
N GLY A 38 5.21 2.54 13.51
CA GLY A 38 4.45 3.43 14.41
C GLY A 38 4.29 4.87 13.91
N SER A 39 4.64 5.15 12.65
CA SER A 39 4.37 6.44 12.01
C SER A 39 2.87 6.63 11.77
N SER A 40 2.45 7.89 11.60
CA SER A 40 1.09 8.25 11.19
C SER A 40 1.15 8.81 9.79
N PHE A 41 0.27 8.33 8.91
CA PHE A 41 0.21 8.75 7.52
C PHE A 41 -1.18 8.47 6.95
N THR A 42 -1.53 9.18 5.89
CA THR A 42 -2.73 8.88 5.11
C THR A 42 -2.29 8.45 3.72
N PHE A 43 -2.84 7.32 3.27
CA PHE A 43 -2.66 6.79 1.93
C PHE A 43 -3.97 6.92 1.16
N THR A 44 -3.93 7.60 0.02
CA THR A 44 -5.09 7.77 -0.87
C THR A 44 -4.73 7.38 -2.30
N VAL A 45 -5.55 6.55 -2.92
CA VAL A 45 -5.30 6.03 -4.25
C VAL A 45 -6.59 5.87 -5.05
N TRP A 46 -6.54 6.19 -6.33
CA TRP A 46 -7.51 5.72 -7.32
C TRP A 46 -6.95 4.49 -8.02
N LEU A 47 -7.72 3.39 -8.04
CA LEU A 47 -7.34 2.13 -8.67
C LEU A 47 -8.44 1.61 -9.60
N LYS A 48 -8.05 1.06 -10.75
CA LYS A 48 -8.92 0.29 -11.66
C LYS A 48 -8.28 -1.09 -11.88
N PRO A 49 -8.50 -2.04 -10.96
CA PRO A 49 -7.76 -3.28 -10.94
C PRO A 49 -8.33 -4.27 -11.96
N ASP A 50 -7.47 -5.01 -12.64
CA ASP A 50 -7.86 -6.21 -13.40
C ASP A 50 -7.73 -7.42 -12.48
N LEU A 51 -8.72 -7.62 -11.61
CA LEU A 51 -8.69 -8.64 -10.55
C LEU A 51 -8.77 -10.04 -11.17
N LYS A 52 -7.62 -10.71 -11.32
CA LYS A 52 -7.51 -12.14 -11.64
C LYS A 52 -7.15 -13.00 -10.42
N ASP A 53 -6.44 -12.39 -9.47
CA ASP A 53 -6.02 -12.95 -8.19
C ASP A 53 -5.75 -11.80 -7.20
N VAL A 54 -5.17 -12.09 -6.04
CA VAL A 54 -4.67 -11.10 -5.09
C VAL A 54 -3.54 -10.29 -5.71
N MET A 55 -3.72 -8.97 -5.79
CA MET A 55 -2.72 -8.04 -6.31
C MET A 55 -2.18 -7.14 -5.19
N THR A 56 -0.88 -6.86 -5.22
CA THR A 56 -0.27 -5.86 -4.33
C THR A 56 -0.39 -4.49 -4.97
N VAL A 57 -0.98 -3.52 -4.27
CA VAL A 57 -1.10 -2.13 -4.76
C VAL A 57 0.13 -1.34 -4.37
N ILE A 58 0.56 -1.48 -3.11
CA ILE A 58 1.72 -0.79 -2.57
C ILE A 58 2.35 -1.60 -1.45
N GLU A 59 3.67 -1.60 -1.39
CA GLU A 59 4.45 -2.20 -0.32
C GLU A 59 5.61 -1.30 0.09
N LYS A 60 5.78 -1.12 1.40
CA LYS A 60 6.97 -0.49 1.98
C LYS A 60 7.76 -1.54 2.74
N ALA A 61 9.02 -1.71 2.37
CA ALA A 61 9.96 -2.55 3.11
C ALA A 61 11.15 -1.73 3.64
N ILE A 62 11.72 -2.17 4.77
CA ILE A 62 12.99 -1.69 5.31
C ILE A 62 13.85 -2.92 5.61
N ASN A 63 15.03 -3.02 5.01
CA ASN A 63 15.95 -4.16 5.19
C ASN A 63 15.27 -5.52 4.95
N GLY A 64 14.46 -5.63 3.89
CA GLY A 64 13.70 -6.84 3.56
C GLY A 64 12.47 -7.11 4.43
N GLN A 65 12.18 -6.26 5.41
CA GLN A 65 11.02 -6.40 6.28
C GLN A 65 9.88 -5.47 5.85
N THR A 66 8.72 -6.05 5.52
CA THR A 66 7.50 -5.29 5.21
C THR A 66 7.03 -4.49 6.42
N ILE A 67 6.94 -3.17 6.24
CA ILE A 67 6.39 -2.20 7.20
C ILE A 67 4.88 -2.10 7.00
N PHE A 68 4.46 -1.87 5.76
CA PHE A 68 3.06 -1.93 5.36
C PHE A 68 2.90 -2.50 3.96
N LYS A 69 1.75 -3.10 3.72
CA LYS A 69 1.37 -3.64 2.42
C LYS A 69 -0.14 -3.58 2.23
N LEU A 70 -0.57 -3.06 1.09
CA LEU A 70 -1.96 -3.14 0.66
C LEU A 70 -2.09 -4.18 -0.44
N THR A 71 -2.96 -5.16 -0.20
CA THR A 71 -3.38 -6.13 -1.22
C THR A 71 -4.87 -6.01 -1.50
N ILE A 72 -5.26 -6.24 -2.75
CA ILE A 72 -6.65 -6.23 -3.19
C ILE A 72 -6.99 -7.53 -3.92
N SER A 73 -8.22 -7.98 -3.80
CA SER A 73 -8.78 -9.13 -4.48
C SER A 73 -10.25 -8.90 -4.81
N GLU A 74 -10.91 -9.85 -5.46
CA GLU A 74 -12.37 -9.82 -5.66
C GLU A 74 -13.17 -9.84 -4.36
N THR A 75 -12.60 -10.41 -3.29
CA THR A 75 -13.27 -10.61 -2.01
C THR A 75 -13.11 -9.41 -1.07
N GLY A 76 -12.13 -8.55 -1.31
CA GLY A 76 -11.93 -7.33 -0.54
C GLY A 76 -10.51 -6.77 -0.66
N SER A 77 -10.16 -5.90 0.29
CA SER A 77 -8.80 -5.43 0.47
C SER A 77 -8.29 -5.77 1.85
N MET A 78 -6.99 -6.01 1.93
CA MET A 78 -6.28 -6.26 3.18
C MET A 78 -5.13 -5.27 3.29
N PHE A 79 -5.11 -4.54 4.39
CA PHE A 79 -3.98 -3.68 4.75
C PHE A 79 -3.23 -4.29 5.92
N TYR A 80 -1.97 -4.64 5.67
CA TYR A 80 -1.00 -5.07 6.65
C TYR A 80 -0.21 -3.86 7.14
N TYR A 81 -0.12 -3.64 8.44
CA TYR A 81 0.74 -2.62 9.02
C TYR A 81 1.43 -3.10 10.29
N ARG A 82 2.73 -2.86 10.37
CA ARG A 82 3.56 -3.22 11.52
C ARG A 82 3.88 -1.97 12.35
N THR A 83 3.36 -1.93 13.57
CA THR A 83 3.50 -0.81 14.52
C THR A 83 4.82 -0.81 15.27
N SER A 84 5.47 -1.97 15.42
CA SER A 84 6.73 -2.12 16.16
C SER A 84 7.67 -3.12 15.49
N PHE A 85 8.95 -3.10 15.87
CA PHE A 85 9.95 -4.05 15.35
C PHE A 85 9.75 -5.45 15.95
N GLY A 86 8.70 -6.15 15.51
CA GLY A 86 8.42 -7.55 15.87
C GLY A 86 7.88 -7.81 17.28
N LEU A 87 7.57 -6.77 18.06
CA LEU A 87 7.04 -6.91 19.42
C LEU A 87 5.51 -7.07 19.44
N GLU A 88 4.82 -6.45 18.50
CA GLU A 88 3.36 -6.51 18.38
C GLU A 88 2.94 -7.23 17.10
N PRO A 89 1.82 -7.96 17.13
CA PRO A 89 1.23 -8.50 15.92
C PRO A 89 0.85 -7.36 14.98
N PRO A 90 1.08 -7.52 13.66
CA PRO A 90 0.68 -6.52 12.67
C PRO A 90 -0.83 -6.27 12.71
N ALA A 91 -1.22 -5.01 12.53
CA ALA A 91 -2.61 -4.67 12.26
C ALA A 91 -3.00 -5.20 10.88
N ILE A 92 -4.08 -5.99 10.83
CA ILE A 92 -4.66 -6.49 9.59
C ILE A 92 -6.08 -5.92 9.50
N VAL A 93 -6.28 -4.99 8.58
CA VAL A 93 -7.59 -4.38 8.34
C VAL A 93 -8.15 -4.91 7.04
N ASN A 94 -9.38 -5.43 7.11
CA ASN A 94 -10.16 -5.82 5.95
C ASN A 94 -11.29 -4.80 5.73
N THR A 95 -11.40 -4.29 4.51
CA THR A 95 -12.51 -3.38 4.18
C THR A 95 -13.81 -4.15 4.00
N ARG A 96 -14.93 -3.57 4.43
CA ARG A 96 -16.27 -4.07 4.07
C ARG A 96 -16.61 -3.57 2.68
N GLY A 97 -16.75 -4.49 1.72
CA GLY A 97 -17.11 -4.16 0.34
C GLY A 97 -16.20 -4.87 -0.64
N LYS A 98 -16.76 -5.23 -1.80
CA LYS A 98 -16.02 -5.85 -2.89
C LYS A 98 -15.36 -4.76 -3.72
N ILE A 99 -14.08 -4.94 -4.03
CA ILE A 99 -13.42 -4.17 -5.08
C ILE A 99 -13.81 -4.82 -6.41
N HIS A 100 -14.36 -4.04 -7.33
CA HIS A 100 -14.83 -4.56 -8.60
C HIS A 100 -13.71 -4.50 -9.65
N SER A 101 -13.54 -5.59 -10.39
CA SER A 101 -12.62 -5.63 -11.52
C SER A 101 -13.02 -4.60 -12.58
N ASN A 102 -12.04 -3.95 -13.19
CA ASN A 102 -12.17 -2.97 -14.26
C ASN A 102 -13.08 -1.77 -13.93
N LYS A 103 -13.27 -1.45 -12.64
CA LYS A 103 -13.98 -0.24 -12.19
C LYS A 103 -13.06 0.65 -11.35
N TRP A 104 -13.13 1.95 -11.61
CA TRP A 104 -12.42 2.94 -10.79
C TRP A 104 -12.97 2.94 -9.36
N THR A 105 -12.07 2.78 -8.40
CA THR A 105 -12.35 2.79 -6.97
C THR A 105 -11.38 3.75 -6.30
N HIS A 106 -11.90 4.61 -5.43
CA HIS A 106 -11.07 5.42 -4.54
C HIS A 106 -10.92 4.70 -3.20
N LEU A 107 -9.68 4.53 -2.75
CA LEU A 107 -9.37 3.95 -1.46
C LEU A 107 -8.55 4.95 -0.64
N ALA A 108 -8.96 5.13 0.62
CA ALA A 108 -8.25 5.93 1.59
C ALA A 108 -8.01 5.10 2.86
N ILE A 109 -6.77 5.08 3.34
CA ILE A 109 -6.35 4.42 4.57
C ILE A 109 -5.67 5.49 5.43
N GLN A 110 -6.11 5.62 6.68
CA GLN A 110 -5.53 6.55 7.62
C GLN A 110 -4.89 5.78 8.76
N VAL A 111 -3.57 5.84 8.85
CA VAL A 111 -2.81 5.28 9.96
C VAL A 111 -2.58 6.39 10.98
N LYS A 112 -3.08 6.19 12.20
CA LYS A 112 -2.74 6.98 13.38
C LYS A 112 -1.78 6.15 14.24
N LYS A 113 -0.95 6.78 15.07
CA LYS A 113 -0.05 6.07 15.99
C LYS A 113 -0.82 4.98 16.75
N ASN A 114 -0.51 3.71 16.46
CA ASN A 114 -1.12 2.47 16.99
C ASN A 114 -2.55 2.12 16.52
N TYR A 115 -3.10 2.80 15.51
CA TYR A 115 -4.43 2.51 14.95
C TYR A 115 -4.45 2.66 13.44
N VAL A 116 -5.21 1.80 12.76
CA VAL A 116 -5.48 1.85 11.32
C VAL A 116 -6.97 2.03 11.12
#